data_AF-A0A2M4ARY1-F1
#
_entry.id   AF-A0A2M4ARY1-F1
#
_cell.length_a   1.000
_cell.length_b   1.000
_cell.length_c   1.000
_cell.angle_alpha   90.00
_cell.angle_beta   90.00
_cell.angle_gamma   90.00
#
_symmetry.space_group_name_H-M   'P 1'
#
loop_
_entity.id
_entity.type
_entity.pdbx_description
1 polymer ?
#
loop_
_entity_poly.entity_id
_entity_poly.type
_entity_poly.pdbx_seq_one_letter_code
_entity_poly.pdbx_strand_id
1 'polypeptide(L)'
;STEIKIYQLAVEVDEQQERIQAVSCRDCEELGCCQHTISFVLWLHSRNQPAACAPERECFFRTPFVTAVEQLPPKPVLNKTKAKNFIREIVHGLQTEDIDCPLRWNFSSGNKKFSNISIHELIMVAIKNLYTADQFLEHAIAVVASCGTTLADKVKFQPRCNAWFQELRYGRITGAKVYDCVNLTVSPPVLYELILGCNKEIDAAAQRKKLNIRQRLEKYTKTVYENPRITMNTSYPVLFDIPDGICQTHVVEIKCPRSIEHMKKYVTEDGSINEKYYLEMQVHMLLYGKTAGVVCVADPDFDTNSELYMHSFNLNKSFALKSLAKAMEYWKTNVYPELFNSWSE
;
A
#
# COMPACT_ATOMS: atom_id res chain seq x y z
N SER A 1 -14.76 25.35 21.65
CA SER A 1 -13.56 25.00 20.89
C SER A 1 -12.65 24.19 21.79
N THR A 2 -12.42 22.92 21.49
CA THR A 2 -11.48 22.11 22.26
C THR A 2 -10.07 22.52 21.85
N GLU A 3 -9.40 23.24 22.74
CA GLU A 3 -8.03 23.71 22.53
C GLU A 3 -7.09 22.50 22.57
N ILE A 4 -6.37 22.23 21.47
CA ILE A 4 -5.39 21.15 21.42
C ILE A 4 -4.14 21.65 22.14
N LYS A 5 -3.91 21.14 23.35
CA LYS A 5 -2.71 21.42 24.14
C LYS A 5 -1.63 20.39 23.86
N ILE A 6 -0.42 20.85 23.53
CA ILE A 6 0.75 20.01 23.30
C ILE A 6 1.53 19.90 24.61
N TYR A 7 1.96 18.69 24.97
CA TYR A 7 2.71 18.41 26.20
C TYR A 7 4.13 17.92 25.87
N GLN A 8 5.13 18.41 26.60
CA GLN A 8 6.53 18.01 26.51
C GLN A 8 6.85 16.94 27.54
N LEU A 9 7.21 15.75 27.04
CA LEU A 9 7.50 14.55 27.81
C LEU A 9 8.94 14.12 27.57
N ALA A 10 9.60 13.59 28.61
CA ALA A 10 10.95 13.02 28.52
C ALA A 10 11.02 11.68 29.26
N VAL A 11 11.82 10.75 28.76
CA VAL A 11 12.07 9.44 29.36
C VAL A 11 13.57 9.16 29.39
N GLU A 12 14.02 8.54 30.47
CA GLU A 12 15.39 8.04 30.63
C GLU A 12 15.35 6.51 30.64
N VAL A 13 16.16 5.87 29.79
CA VAL A 13 16.13 4.43 29.58
C VAL A 13 17.54 3.88 29.78
N ASP A 14 17.62 2.81 30.58
CA ASP A 14 18.81 1.97 30.68
C ASP A 14 18.80 0.99 29.52
N GLU A 15 19.59 1.28 28.49
CA GLU A 15 19.67 0.43 27.29
C GLU A 15 20.36 -0.92 27.57
N GLN A 16 21.19 -1.03 28.62
CA GLN A 16 21.84 -2.30 28.96
C GLN A 16 20.91 -3.25 29.71
N GLN A 17 20.03 -2.70 30.55
CA GLN A 17 19.07 -3.48 31.35
C GLN A 17 17.65 -3.48 30.75
N GLU A 18 17.46 -2.84 29.60
CA GLU A 18 16.16 -2.68 28.91
C GLU A 18 15.05 -2.13 29.83
N ARG A 19 15.38 -1.15 30.69
CA ARG A 19 14.45 -0.63 31.71
C ARG A 19 14.30 0.88 31.63
N ILE A 20 13.06 1.37 31.74
CA ILE A 20 12.80 2.80 31.95
C ILE A 20 13.25 3.17 33.38
N GLN A 21 14.17 4.14 33.49
CA GLN A 21 14.65 4.66 34.77
C GLN A 21 13.79 5.81 35.28
N ALA A 22 13.36 6.72 34.39
CA ALA A 22 12.53 7.86 34.76
C ALA A 22 11.63 8.31 33.60
N VAL A 23 10.48 8.91 33.92
CA VAL A 23 9.61 9.62 32.97
C VAL A 23 9.16 10.94 33.59
N SER A 24 9.12 12.01 32.81
CA SER A 24 8.69 13.34 33.28
C SER A 24 7.83 14.05 32.23
N CYS A 25 6.86 14.83 32.72
CA CYS A 25 6.11 15.80 31.94
C CYS A 25 6.48 17.19 32.42
N ARG A 26 6.90 18.09 31.53
CA ARG A 26 7.31 19.46 31.90
C ARG A 26 6.14 20.41 32.11
N ASP A 27 4.97 20.04 31.60
CA ASP A 27 3.78 20.89 31.57
C ASP A 27 2.70 20.48 32.59
N CYS A 28 3.00 19.48 33.43
CA CYS A 28 2.15 19.06 34.55
C CYS A 28 2.90 19.28 35.86
N GLU A 29 2.23 19.91 36.83
CA GLU A 29 2.79 20.11 38.18
C GLU A 29 2.81 18.81 39.02
N GLU A 30 2.10 17.77 38.58
CA GLU A 30 2.08 16.47 39.22
C GLU A 30 3.39 15.70 38.96
N LEU A 31 4.19 15.52 40.02
CA LEU A 31 5.42 14.74 40.00
C LEU A 31 5.12 13.25 39.73
N GLY A 32 5.44 12.81 38.51
CA GLY A 32 5.63 11.40 38.15
C GLY A 32 4.39 10.61 37.71
N CYS A 33 3.17 11.14 37.86
CA CYS A 33 1.95 10.33 37.70
C CYS A 33 0.87 10.95 36.81
N CYS A 34 1.18 11.97 36.01
CA CYS A 34 0.16 12.58 35.17
C CYS A 34 -0.28 11.63 34.04
N GLN A 35 -1.51 11.78 33.55
CA GLN A 35 -2.05 10.93 32.49
C GLN A 35 -1.18 10.92 31.22
N HIS A 36 -0.43 12.00 30.97
CA HIS A 36 0.49 12.11 29.84
C HIS A 36 1.74 11.23 30.01
N THR A 37 2.36 11.18 31.21
CA THR A 37 3.51 10.29 31.44
C THR A 37 3.08 8.83 31.38
N ILE A 38 1.91 8.49 31.93
CA ILE A 38 1.35 7.12 31.87
C ILE A 38 1.08 6.72 30.42
N SER A 39 0.39 7.59 29.66
CA SER A 39 0.12 7.35 28.23
C SER A 39 1.42 7.19 27.42
N PHE A 40 2.44 7.97 27.73
CA PHE A 40 3.74 7.90 27.03
C PHE A 40 4.50 6.63 27.34
N VAL A 41 4.53 6.18 28.61
CA VAL A 41 5.13 4.89 29.00
C VAL A 41 4.39 3.72 28.36
N LEU A 42 3.05 3.75 28.33
CA LEU A 42 2.25 2.72 27.66
C LEU A 42 2.52 2.68 26.15
N TRP A 43 2.69 3.84 25.52
CA TRP A 43 3.07 3.94 24.12
C TRP A 43 4.48 3.40 23.86
N LEU A 44 5.47 3.71 24.70
CA LEU A 44 6.82 3.15 24.58
C LEU A 44 6.82 1.62 24.77
N HIS A 45 6.07 1.13 25.75
CA HIS A 45 5.91 -0.29 26.00
C HIS A 45 5.26 -1.01 24.82
N SER A 46 4.18 -0.45 24.24
CA SER A 46 3.50 -1.05 23.08
C SER A 46 4.37 -1.05 21.83
N ARG A 47 5.22 -0.04 21.65
CA ARG A 47 6.21 0.00 20.55
C ARG A 47 7.33 -1.04 20.70
N ASN A 48 7.66 -1.44 21.93
CA ASN A 48 8.71 -2.41 22.22
C ASN A 48 8.22 -3.87 22.29
N GLN A 49 6.90 -4.11 22.25
CA GLN A 49 6.38 -5.48 22.19
C GLN A 49 6.41 -6.04 20.76
N PRO A 50 6.95 -7.25 20.53
CA PRO A 50 6.78 -7.97 19.27
C PRO A 50 5.32 -8.40 19.14
N ALA A 51 4.53 -7.61 18.40
CA ALA A 51 3.20 -7.93 17.90
C ALA A 51 2.18 -8.46 18.94
N ALA A 52 1.79 -7.62 19.90
CA ALA A 52 0.42 -7.65 20.40
C ALA A 52 -0.47 -7.00 19.32
N CYS A 53 -1.07 -7.86 18.51
CA CYS A 53 -1.96 -7.52 17.41
C CYS A 53 -3.16 -6.68 17.91
N ALA A 54 -3.26 -5.41 17.54
CA ALA A 54 -4.57 -4.77 17.41
C ALA A 54 -5.17 -5.16 16.04
N PRO A 55 -6.44 -5.61 15.98
CA PRO A 55 -7.12 -5.81 14.72
C PRO A 55 -7.47 -4.44 14.12
N GLU A 56 -7.60 -4.41 12.79
CA GLU A 56 -8.13 -3.30 11.99
C GLU A 56 -7.24 -2.06 11.74
N ARG A 57 -6.84 -1.97 10.46
CA ARG A 57 -6.56 -0.76 9.67
C ARG A 57 -6.20 0.51 10.45
N GLU A 58 -4.92 0.72 10.70
CA GLU A 58 -4.42 2.07 10.98
C GLU A 58 -3.99 2.75 9.68
N CYS A 59 -4.70 3.80 9.30
CA CYS A 59 -4.23 4.80 8.34
C CYS A 59 -3.60 5.95 9.13
N PHE A 60 -2.30 6.20 8.94
CA PHE A 60 -1.58 7.27 9.65
C PHE A 60 -2.07 8.68 9.31
N PHE A 61 -2.89 8.84 8.27
CA PHE A 61 -3.46 10.12 7.87
C PHE A 61 -4.88 10.35 8.42
N ARG A 62 -5.61 9.30 8.80
CA ARG A 62 -6.92 9.35 9.45
C ARG A 62 -7.20 8.06 10.21
N THR A 63 -7.45 8.18 11.51
CA THR A 63 -8.06 7.10 12.30
C THR A 63 -9.40 6.70 11.67
N PRO A 64 -9.73 5.40 11.52
CA PRO A 64 -11.04 5.01 11.02
C PRO A 64 -12.09 5.45 12.04
N PHE A 65 -13.01 6.32 11.62
CA PHE A 65 -14.21 6.61 12.38
C PHE A 65 -15.12 5.38 12.35
N VAL A 66 -14.93 4.47 13.31
CA VAL A 66 -15.95 3.50 13.73
C VAL A 66 -16.37 3.83 15.16
N THR A 67 -16.60 5.11 15.43
CA THR A 67 -17.51 5.54 16.48
C THR A 67 -18.82 5.88 15.78
N ALA A 68 -19.94 5.41 16.34
CA ALA A 68 -21.27 5.78 15.88
C ALA A 68 -21.32 7.29 15.62
N VAL A 69 -22.01 7.68 14.54
CA VAL A 69 -22.12 9.06 14.04
C VAL A 69 -22.82 9.94 15.09
N GLU A 70 -22.13 10.28 16.16
CA GLU A 70 -22.44 11.45 16.97
C GLU A 70 -21.89 12.65 16.23
N GLN A 71 -22.82 13.37 15.61
CA GLN A 71 -22.72 14.72 15.06
C GLN A 71 -21.29 15.30 15.04
N LEU A 72 -20.51 14.88 14.05
CA LEU A 72 -19.27 15.57 13.71
C LEU A 72 -19.63 17.05 13.47
N PRO A 73 -19.01 18.00 14.18
CA PRO A 73 -19.22 19.41 13.90
C PRO A 73 -18.88 19.68 12.43
N PRO A 74 -19.59 20.61 11.77
CA PRO A 74 -19.33 20.93 10.38
C PRO A 74 -17.84 21.24 10.20
N LYS A 75 -17.24 20.66 9.15
CA LYS A 75 -15.82 20.82 8.81
C LYS A 75 -15.47 22.31 8.92
N PRO A 76 -14.57 22.72 9.84
CA PRO A 76 -14.29 24.13 10.04
C PRO A 76 -13.84 24.73 8.72
N VAL A 77 -14.33 25.93 8.40
CA VAL A 77 -13.97 26.64 7.18
C VAL A 77 -12.46 26.88 7.22
N LEU A 78 -11.73 26.05 6.48
CA LEU A 78 -10.29 26.14 6.41
C LEU A 78 -9.95 27.47 5.74
N ASN A 79 -9.19 28.32 6.41
CA ASN A 79 -8.63 29.50 5.78
C ASN A 79 -7.65 29.03 4.69
N LYS A 80 -8.11 28.99 3.44
CA LYS A 80 -7.40 28.40 2.30
C LYS A 80 -6.00 29.02 2.11
N THR A 81 -5.85 30.31 2.39
CA THR A 81 -4.57 31.01 2.27
C THR A 81 -3.57 30.57 3.34
N LYS A 82 -4.00 30.41 4.60
CA LYS A 82 -3.13 29.91 5.69
C LYS A 82 -2.73 28.46 5.45
N ALA A 83 -3.65 27.62 4.97
CA ALA A 83 -3.36 26.22 4.66
C ALA A 83 -2.39 26.07 3.48
N LYS A 84 -2.53 26.86 2.41
CA LYS A 84 -1.59 26.86 1.27
C LYS A 84 -0.20 27.32 1.69
N ASN A 85 -0.09 28.33 2.57
CA ASN A 85 1.19 28.76 3.12
C ASN A 85 1.86 27.67 3.99
N PHE A 86 1.09 27.01 4.85
CA PHE A 86 1.57 25.91 5.69
C PHE A 86 2.11 24.73 4.87
N ILE A 87 1.37 24.27 3.85
CA ILE A 87 1.84 23.18 2.98
C ILE A 87 3.12 23.60 2.26
N ARG A 88 3.18 24.84 1.74
CA ARG A 88 4.39 25.33 1.07
C ARG A 88 5.59 25.39 2.00
N GLU A 89 5.41 25.78 3.27
CA GLU A 89 6.46 25.78 4.29
C GLU A 89 6.94 24.37 4.61
N ILE A 90 6.03 23.40 4.76
CA ILE A 90 6.40 21.98 4.93
C ILE A 90 7.20 21.50 3.73
N VAL A 91 6.71 21.72 2.51
CA VAL A 91 7.37 21.28 1.28
C VAL A 91 8.75 21.91 1.14
N HIS A 92 8.87 23.20 1.45
CA HIS A 92 10.16 23.89 1.47
C HIS A 92 11.12 23.23 2.48
N GLY A 93 10.66 22.94 3.70
CA GLY A 93 11.46 22.21 4.68
C GLY A 93 11.89 20.82 4.19
N LEU A 94 10.96 20.04 3.63
CA LEU A 94 11.26 18.71 3.07
C LEU A 94 12.28 18.75 1.93
N GLN A 95 12.25 19.81 1.11
CA GLN A 95 13.18 20.00 0.00
C GLN A 95 14.56 20.47 0.48
N THR A 96 14.61 21.43 1.41
CA THR A 96 15.85 21.98 1.97
C THR A 96 16.62 20.94 2.76
N GLU A 97 15.94 20.14 3.58
CA GLU A 97 16.55 19.10 4.43
C GLU A 97 16.72 17.75 3.71
N ASP A 98 16.41 17.69 2.41
CA ASP A 98 16.48 16.47 1.58
C ASP A 98 15.75 15.25 2.17
N ILE A 99 14.63 15.47 2.88
CA ILE A 99 13.87 14.40 3.53
C ILE A 99 13.11 13.58 2.47
N ASP A 100 13.43 12.29 2.32
CA ASP A 100 12.75 11.40 1.36
C ASP A 100 11.46 10.82 1.95
N CYS A 101 10.30 11.40 1.61
CA CYS A 101 8.99 10.95 2.10
C CYS A 101 7.88 11.09 1.04
N PRO A 102 6.80 10.29 1.08
CA PRO A 102 5.74 10.34 0.06
C PRO A 102 5.15 11.73 -0.16
N LEU A 103 5.05 12.55 0.89
CA LEU A 103 4.56 13.92 0.76
C LEU A 103 5.45 14.78 -0.15
N ARG A 104 6.78 14.66 -0.04
CA ARG A 104 7.74 15.36 -0.92
C ARG A 104 7.57 14.92 -2.37
N TRP A 105 7.21 13.65 -2.59
CA TRP A 105 7.00 13.09 -3.93
C TRP A 105 5.75 13.60 -4.63
N ASN A 106 4.83 14.29 -3.94
CA ASN A 106 3.74 15.03 -4.59
C ASN A 106 4.20 16.39 -5.16
N PHE A 107 5.35 16.95 -4.78
CA PHE A 107 5.74 18.30 -5.23
C PHE A 107 6.92 18.27 -6.18
N SER A 108 6.73 18.70 -7.44
CA SER A 108 7.73 18.55 -8.51
C SER A 108 9.12 19.00 -8.07
N SER A 109 10.13 18.16 -8.33
CA SER A 109 11.54 18.49 -8.10
C SER A 109 12.37 17.97 -9.28
N GLY A 110 13.44 18.68 -9.63
CA GLY A 110 14.31 18.32 -10.77
C GLY A 110 14.97 16.94 -10.67
N ASN A 111 14.96 16.32 -9.49
CA ASN A 111 15.64 15.06 -9.19
C ASN A 111 14.67 13.88 -8.92
N LYS A 112 13.35 14.05 -9.10
CA LYS A 112 12.40 12.95 -8.88
C LYS A 112 12.61 11.82 -9.91
N LYS A 113 13.02 10.65 -9.42
CA LYS A 113 13.04 9.41 -10.23
C LYS A 113 11.61 9.01 -10.58
N PHE A 114 11.27 8.92 -11.85
CA PHE A 114 9.94 8.47 -12.33
C PHE A 114 8.79 9.47 -12.10
N SER A 115 9.06 10.77 -11.94
CA SER A 115 8.01 11.79 -11.73
C SER A 115 6.93 11.79 -12.80
N ASN A 116 7.32 11.65 -14.07
CA ASN A 116 6.39 11.70 -15.19
C ASN A 116 5.35 10.57 -15.20
N ILE A 117 5.58 9.47 -14.47
CA ILE A 117 4.64 8.35 -14.36
C ILE A 117 3.93 8.30 -12.99
N SER A 118 4.11 9.29 -12.11
CA SER A 118 3.27 9.41 -10.92
C SER A 118 1.82 9.74 -11.30
N ILE A 119 0.84 9.15 -10.61
CA ILE A 119 -0.57 9.56 -10.77
C ILE A 119 -0.75 11.03 -10.39
N HIS A 120 -0.05 11.53 -9.36
CA HIS A 120 -0.16 12.92 -8.96
C HIS A 120 0.26 13.87 -10.09
N GLU A 121 1.43 13.68 -10.68
CA GLU A 121 1.93 14.53 -11.77
C GLU A 121 1.02 14.42 -13.02
N LEU A 122 0.52 13.22 -13.34
CA LEU A 122 -0.46 13.02 -14.41
C LEU A 122 -1.78 13.76 -14.13
N ILE A 123 -2.25 13.78 -12.88
CA ILE A 123 -3.46 14.52 -12.48
C ILE A 123 -3.21 16.04 -12.57
N MET A 124 -2.04 16.53 -12.18
CA MET A 124 -1.70 17.95 -12.32
C MET A 124 -1.69 18.39 -13.80
N VAL A 125 -1.19 17.53 -14.70
CA VAL A 125 -1.29 17.77 -16.15
C VAL A 125 -2.75 17.76 -16.61
N ALA A 126 -3.56 16.82 -16.14
CA ALA A 126 -4.98 16.78 -16.47
C ALA A 126 -5.73 18.03 -16.00
N ILE A 127 -5.47 18.53 -14.80
CA ILE A 127 -6.08 19.75 -14.27
C ILE A 127 -5.69 20.95 -15.13
N LYS A 128 -4.40 21.10 -15.44
CA LYS A 128 -3.91 22.19 -16.28
C LYS A 128 -4.57 22.22 -17.66
N ASN A 129 -4.85 21.05 -18.22
CA ASN A 129 -5.43 20.91 -19.57
C ASN A 129 -6.93 20.59 -19.57
N LEU A 130 -7.57 20.56 -18.39
CA LEU A 130 -8.99 20.21 -18.21
C LEU A 130 -9.39 18.87 -18.86
N TYR A 131 -8.57 17.85 -18.69
CA TYR A 131 -8.84 16.54 -19.27
C TYR A 131 -10.09 15.89 -18.67
N THR A 132 -10.88 15.25 -19.53
CA THR A 132 -11.83 14.23 -19.09
C THR A 132 -11.08 13.00 -18.60
N ALA A 133 -11.78 12.09 -17.91
CA ALA A 133 -11.16 10.85 -17.44
C ALA A 133 -10.61 9.99 -18.59
N ASP A 134 -11.27 9.98 -19.76
CA ASP A 134 -10.79 9.28 -20.95
C ASP A 134 -9.52 9.94 -21.51
N GLN A 135 -9.51 11.27 -21.64
CA GLN A 135 -8.33 12.02 -22.09
C GLN A 135 -7.14 11.84 -21.13
N PHE A 136 -7.40 11.78 -19.82
CA PHE A 136 -6.39 11.44 -18.83
C PHE A 136 -5.80 10.05 -19.08
N LEU A 137 -6.64 9.04 -19.31
CA LEU A 137 -6.17 7.67 -19.55
C LEU A 137 -5.36 7.58 -20.85
N GLU A 138 -5.82 8.20 -21.93
CA GLU A 138 -5.08 8.29 -23.20
C GLU A 138 -3.69 8.93 -23.00
N HIS A 139 -3.65 10.05 -22.26
CA HIS A 139 -2.40 10.72 -21.92
C HIS A 139 -1.49 9.82 -21.06
N ALA A 140 -2.03 9.19 -20.02
CA ALA A 140 -1.27 8.32 -19.14
C ALA A 140 -0.70 7.09 -19.89
N ILE A 141 -1.46 6.50 -20.81
CA ILE A 141 -1.01 5.43 -21.71
C ILE A 141 0.20 5.92 -22.53
N ALA A 142 0.09 7.09 -23.15
CA ALA A 142 1.17 7.66 -23.98
C ALA A 142 2.44 7.95 -23.16
N VAL A 143 2.29 8.51 -21.95
CA VAL A 143 3.42 8.80 -21.06
C VAL A 143 4.09 7.51 -20.58
N VAL A 144 3.32 6.52 -20.12
CA VAL A 144 3.88 5.23 -19.71
C VAL A 144 4.56 4.52 -20.89
N ALA A 145 3.99 4.56 -22.10
CA ALA A 145 4.60 4.00 -23.30
C ALA A 145 5.99 4.61 -23.58
N SER A 146 6.12 5.93 -23.42
CA SER A 146 7.39 6.64 -23.63
C SER A 146 8.45 6.36 -22.55
N CYS A 147 8.06 5.80 -21.40
CA CYS A 147 8.92 5.61 -20.23
C CYS A 147 9.18 4.14 -19.86
N GLY A 148 8.41 3.20 -20.44
CA GLY A 148 8.27 1.82 -19.95
C GLY A 148 9.56 1.03 -19.82
N THR A 149 10.55 1.27 -20.69
CA THR A 149 11.86 0.61 -20.62
C THR A 149 12.72 1.10 -19.44
N THR A 150 12.54 2.35 -19.01
CA THR A 150 13.43 2.97 -18.01
C THR A 150 13.14 2.49 -16.57
N LEU A 151 11.90 2.09 -16.27
CA LEU A 151 11.50 1.64 -14.93
C LEU A 151 11.87 0.16 -14.69
N ALA A 152 11.49 -0.72 -15.61
CA ALA A 152 11.66 -2.17 -15.49
C ALA A 152 13.14 -2.58 -15.39
N ASP A 153 14.00 -1.93 -16.18
CA ASP A 153 15.42 -2.27 -16.25
C ASP A 153 16.17 -1.89 -14.97
N LYS A 154 15.71 -0.82 -14.29
CA LYS A 154 16.44 -0.19 -13.19
C LYS A 154 16.00 -0.65 -11.80
N VAL A 155 14.82 -1.26 -11.66
CA VAL A 155 14.22 -1.45 -10.33
C VAL A 155 13.63 -2.85 -10.15
N LYS A 156 14.34 -3.70 -9.41
CA LYS A 156 13.77 -4.92 -8.83
C LYS A 156 13.01 -4.55 -7.54
N PHE A 157 11.86 -5.18 -7.32
CA PHE A 157 11.13 -5.01 -6.07
C PHE A 157 12.00 -5.45 -4.89
N GLN A 158 12.02 -4.60 -3.86
CA GLN A 158 12.67 -4.86 -2.60
C GLN A 158 11.68 -4.59 -1.47
N PRO A 159 11.64 -5.44 -0.43
CA PRO A 159 10.79 -5.24 0.74
C PRO A 159 11.07 -3.95 1.52
N ARG A 160 12.24 -3.32 1.30
CA ARG A 160 12.61 -2.05 1.91
C ARG A 160 11.94 -0.92 1.11
N CYS A 161 10.78 -0.50 1.57
CA CYS A 161 9.95 0.50 0.89
C CYS A 161 10.64 1.87 0.85
N ASN A 162 10.98 2.34 -0.35
CA ASN A 162 11.39 3.72 -0.56
C ASN A 162 10.16 4.61 -0.78
N ALA A 163 10.28 5.91 -0.52
CA ALA A 163 9.15 6.84 -0.71
C ALA A 163 8.63 6.85 -2.17
N TRP A 164 9.52 6.76 -3.15
CA TRP A 164 9.15 6.66 -4.57
C TRP A 164 8.29 5.43 -4.91
N PHE A 165 8.41 4.34 -4.15
CA PHE A 165 7.58 3.15 -4.36
C PHE A 165 6.14 3.41 -3.97
N GLN A 166 5.93 4.11 -2.84
CA GLN A 166 4.59 4.50 -2.41
C GLN A 166 3.98 5.51 -3.36
N GLU A 167 4.80 6.42 -3.90
CA GLU A 167 4.37 7.36 -4.93
C GLU A 167 3.87 6.66 -6.20
N LEU A 168 4.58 5.64 -6.67
CA LEU A 168 4.12 4.88 -7.84
C LEU A 168 2.84 4.08 -7.55
N ARG A 169 2.57 3.70 -6.31
CA ARG A 169 1.34 3.00 -5.92
C ARG A 169 0.16 3.94 -5.68
N TYR A 170 0.43 5.19 -5.30
CA TYR A 170 -0.59 6.18 -5.00
C TYR A 170 -1.57 6.33 -6.17
N GLY A 171 -2.87 6.24 -5.83
CA GLY A 171 -3.95 6.39 -6.80
C GLY A 171 -4.05 5.23 -7.79
N ARG A 172 -3.35 4.11 -7.60
CA ARG A 172 -3.41 2.94 -8.48
C ARG A 172 -4.11 1.75 -7.84
N ILE A 173 -4.88 1.02 -8.64
CA ILE A 173 -5.48 -0.24 -8.23
C ILE A 173 -4.39 -1.31 -8.21
N THR A 174 -4.15 -1.92 -7.04
CA THR A 174 -3.22 -3.04 -6.96
C THR A 174 -3.84 -4.33 -7.51
N GLY A 175 -3.06 -5.30 -8.01
CA GLY A 175 -3.58 -6.59 -8.47
C GLY A 175 -4.54 -7.26 -7.48
N ALA A 176 -4.17 -7.29 -6.20
CA ALA A 176 -4.99 -7.78 -5.07
C ALA A 176 -6.36 -7.07 -4.88
N LYS A 177 -6.54 -5.91 -5.50
CA LYS A 177 -7.71 -5.03 -5.37
C LYS A 177 -8.60 -5.00 -6.61
N VAL A 178 -8.17 -5.61 -7.72
CA VAL A 178 -9.00 -5.74 -8.92
C VAL A 178 -10.32 -6.42 -8.61
N TYR A 179 -10.31 -7.50 -7.82
CA TYR A 179 -11.54 -8.18 -7.39
C TYR A 179 -12.51 -7.25 -6.64
N ASP A 180 -11.98 -6.42 -5.73
CA ASP A 180 -12.79 -5.50 -4.93
C ASP A 180 -13.43 -4.42 -5.84
N CYS A 181 -12.73 -3.96 -6.90
CA CYS A 181 -13.27 -3.03 -7.91
C CYS A 181 -14.32 -3.68 -8.85
N VAL A 182 -14.17 -4.97 -9.16
CA VAL A 182 -15.06 -5.69 -10.08
C VAL A 182 -16.37 -6.09 -9.42
N ASN A 183 -16.31 -6.54 -8.17
CA ASN A 183 -17.45 -7.12 -7.46
C ASN A 183 -18.02 -6.21 -6.38
N LEU A 184 -17.39 -5.06 -6.12
CA LEU A 184 -17.82 -4.05 -5.14
C LEU A 184 -18.09 -4.64 -3.75
N THR A 185 -17.27 -5.63 -3.36
CA THR A 185 -17.38 -6.31 -2.06
C THR A 185 -16.94 -5.45 -0.88
N VAL A 186 -16.37 -4.28 -1.16
CA VAL A 186 -15.90 -3.30 -0.19
C VAL A 186 -16.64 -2.00 -0.47
N SER A 187 -17.01 -1.26 0.59
CA SER A 187 -17.70 0.02 0.42
C SER A 187 -16.84 1.00 -0.40
N PRO A 188 -17.45 1.85 -1.26
CA PRO A 188 -16.70 2.75 -2.13
C PRO A 188 -15.70 3.67 -1.39
N PRO A 189 -16.04 4.28 -0.22
CA PRO A 189 -15.08 5.13 0.49
C PRO A 189 -13.84 4.36 0.96
N VAL A 190 -14.02 3.14 1.46
CA VAL A 190 -12.92 2.30 1.93
C VAL A 190 -12.05 1.85 0.75
N LEU A 191 -12.66 1.48 -0.37
CA LEU A 191 -11.92 1.05 -1.55
C LEU A 191 -11.14 2.22 -2.17
N TYR A 192 -11.72 3.42 -2.19
CA TYR A 192 -11.04 4.64 -2.59
C TYR A 192 -9.80 4.91 -1.73
N GLU A 193 -9.91 4.87 -0.40
CA GLU A 193 -8.76 5.06 0.50
C GLU A 193 -7.64 4.03 0.27
N LEU A 194 -8.00 2.76 0.05
CA LEU A 194 -7.04 1.70 -0.26
C LEU A 194 -6.29 1.98 -1.58
N ILE A 195 -6.99 2.49 -2.60
CA ILE A 195 -6.41 2.88 -3.90
C ILE A 195 -5.51 4.11 -3.76
N LEU A 196 -5.86 5.06 -2.88
CA LEU A 196 -5.00 6.19 -2.54
C LEU A 196 -3.74 5.80 -1.75
N GLY A 197 -3.54 4.52 -1.45
CA GLY A 197 -2.34 4.07 -0.76
C GLY A 197 -2.49 3.98 0.76
N CYS A 198 -3.71 4.07 1.31
CA CYS A 198 -3.98 3.78 2.74
C CYS A 198 -3.88 2.27 3.01
N ASN A 199 -2.67 1.74 2.84
CA ASN A 199 -2.35 0.33 3.00
C ASN A 199 -1.53 0.13 4.27
N LYS A 200 -1.60 -1.10 4.82
CA LYS A 200 -0.64 -1.52 5.84
C LYS A 200 0.78 -1.39 5.30
N GLU A 201 1.70 -0.93 6.14
CA GLU A 201 3.12 -0.98 5.81
C GLU A 201 3.54 -2.42 5.48
N ILE A 202 4.55 -2.53 4.62
CA ILE A 202 5.09 -3.84 4.27
C ILE A 202 5.81 -4.39 5.52
N ASP A 203 5.20 -5.41 6.11
CA ASP A 203 5.75 -6.12 7.25
C ASP A 203 6.99 -6.92 6.84
N ALA A 204 8.15 -6.52 7.36
CA ALA A 204 9.44 -7.16 7.08
C ALA A 204 9.49 -8.63 7.54
N ALA A 205 8.79 -8.99 8.62
CA ALA A 205 8.71 -10.37 9.08
C ALA A 205 7.86 -11.22 8.12
N ALA A 206 6.72 -10.69 7.67
CA ALA A 206 5.90 -11.35 6.66
C ALA A 206 6.65 -11.55 5.34
N GLN A 207 7.41 -10.55 4.88
CA GLN A 207 8.22 -10.66 3.67
C GLN A 207 9.34 -11.69 3.79
N ARG A 208 9.99 -11.77 4.96
CA ARG A 208 10.99 -12.80 5.25
C ARG A 208 10.38 -14.19 5.25
N LYS A 209 9.17 -14.35 5.83
CA LYS A 209 8.43 -15.62 5.81
C LYS A 209 8.10 -16.02 4.37
N LYS A 210 7.59 -15.09 3.54
CA LYS A 210 7.37 -15.33 2.11
C LYS A 210 8.65 -15.73 1.37
N LEU A 211 9.79 -15.12 1.68
CA LEU A 211 11.08 -15.51 1.10
C LEU A 211 11.46 -16.95 1.46
N ASN A 212 11.31 -17.35 2.72
CA ASN A 212 11.59 -18.73 3.16
C ASN A 212 10.68 -19.74 2.46
N ILE A 213 9.38 -19.42 2.33
CA ILE A 213 8.41 -20.24 1.60
C ILE A 213 8.81 -20.35 0.13
N ARG A 214 9.21 -19.24 -0.50
CA ARG A 214 9.69 -19.24 -1.89
C ARG A 214 10.90 -20.15 -2.05
N GLN A 215 11.89 -20.07 -1.17
CA GLN A 215 13.07 -20.96 -1.20
C GLN A 215 12.70 -22.44 -1.02
N ARG A 216 11.69 -22.74 -0.19
CA ARG A 216 11.16 -24.11 -0.06
C ARG A 216 10.50 -24.56 -1.36
N LEU A 217 9.71 -23.70 -1.98
CA LEU A 217 9.08 -23.95 -3.27
C LEU A 217 10.14 -24.19 -4.36
N GLU A 218 11.21 -23.40 -4.42
CA GLU A 218 12.32 -23.56 -5.38
C GLU A 218 12.96 -24.95 -5.29
N LYS A 219 13.16 -25.46 -4.07
CA LYS A 219 13.68 -26.81 -3.84
C LYS A 219 12.71 -27.89 -4.33
N TYR A 220 11.41 -27.71 -4.11
CA TYR A 220 10.38 -28.67 -4.51
C TYR A 220 10.21 -28.72 -6.04
N THR A 221 10.14 -27.56 -6.68
CA THR A 221 9.88 -27.44 -8.12
C THR A 221 11.13 -27.46 -8.98
N LYS A 222 12.32 -27.43 -8.37
CA LYS A 222 13.61 -27.26 -9.06
C LYS A 222 13.62 -26.04 -10.00
N THR A 223 12.89 -25.00 -9.60
CA THR A 223 12.75 -23.74 -10.35
C THR A 223 13.30 -22.62 -9.50
N VAL A 224 14.05 -21.70 -10.09
CA VAL A 224 14.52 -20.48 -9.41
C VAL A 224 13.55 -19.34 -9.70
N TYR A 225 13.13 -18.63 -8.65
CA TYR A 225 12.31 -17.43 -8.78
C TYR A 225 13.16 -16.19 -8.52
N GLU A 226 12.92 -15.15 -9.30
CA GLU A 226 13.45 -13.82 -9.06
C GLU A 226 12.43 -12.94 -8.35
N ASN A 227 12.91 -11.90 -7.66
CA ASN A 227 12.04 -10.79 -7.30
C ASN A 227 11.54 -10.13 -8.57
N PRO A 228 10.23 -9.84 -8.69
CA PRO A 228 9.71 -9.16 -9.87
C PRO A 228 10.31 -7.78 -10.03
N ARG A 229 10.44 -7.35 -11.29
CA ARG A 229 10.75 -5.98 -11.63
C ARG A 229 9.50 -5.14 -11.46
N ILE A 230 9.64 -3.92 -10.98
CA ILE A 230 8.53 -2.98 -10.95
C ILE A 230 8.33 -2.50 -12.38
N THR A 231 7.17 -2.80 -12.94
CA THR A 231 6.78 -2.41 -14.30
C THR A 231 5.47 -1.66 -14.26
N MET A 232 5.29 -0.76 -15.22
CA MET A 232 4.01 -0.12 -15.48
C MET A 232 3.47 -0.69 -16.78
N ASN A 233 2.27 -1.27 -16.75
CA ASN A 233 1.66 -1.76 -17.97
C ASN A 233 1.09 -0.59 -18.76
N THR A 234 1.55 -0.44 -20.00
CA THR A 234 1.15 0.67 -20.88
C THR A 234 -0.35 0.74 -21.09
N SER A 235 -1.04 -0.39 -21.24
CA SER A 235 -2.49 -0.42 -21.48
C SER A 235 -3.32 -0.19 -20.22
N TYR A 236 -2.72 -0.32 -19.05
CA TYR A 236 -3.38 -0.20 -17.75
C TYR A 236 -2.59 0.71 -16.81
N PRO A 237 -2.41 2.01 -17.13
CA PRO A 237 -1.50 2.91 -16.42
C PRO A 237 -1.91 3.24 -14.98
N VAL A 238 -3.15 2.93 -14.61
CA VAL A 238 -3.70 3.10 -13.24
C VAL A 238 -3.73 1.80 -12.44
N LEU A 239 -3.16 0.71 -12.98
CA LEU A 239 -2.96 -0.56 -12.28
C LEU A 239 -1.51 -0.63 -11.83
N PHE A 240 -1.28 -1.20 -10.64
CA PHE A 240 0.05 -1.41 -10.11
C PHE A 240 0.17 -2.82 -9.55
N ASP A 241 1.03 -3.64 -10.14
CA ASP A 241 1.00 -5.07 -9.86
C ASP A 241 2.39 -5.65 -9.60
N ILE A 242 2.50 -6.44 -8.53
CA ILE A 242 3.75 -7.07 -8.09
C ILE A 242 3.41 -8.43 -7.48
N PRO A 243 3.73 -9.55 -8.16
CA PRO A 243 3.63 -10.87 -7.58
C PRO A 243 4.74 -11.11 -6.54
N ASP A 244 4.68 -12.21 -5.80
CA ASP A 244 5.74 -12.56 -4.84
C ASP A 244 7.01 -13.13 -5.49
N GLY A 245 6.91 -13.61 -6.73
CA GLY A 245 8.06 -14.09 -7.49
C GLY A 245 7.74 -14.30 -8.97
N ILE A 246 8.78 -14.39 -9.78
CA ILE A 246 8.67 -14.64 -11.22
C ILE A 246 9.82 -15.50 -11.72
N CYS A 247 9.54 -16.39 -12.65
CA CYS A 247 10.56 -17.14 -13.38
C CYS A 247 10.32 -17.05 -14.90
N GLN A 248 11.06 -17.84 -15.68
CA GLN A 248 10.92 -17.84 -17.14
C GLN A 248 9.52 -18.25 -17.58
N THR A 249 8.90 -19.23 -16.91
CA THR A 249 7.65 -19.85 -17.36
C THR A 249 6.40 -19.31 -16.69
N HIS A 250 6.47 -18.89 -15.42
CA HIS A 250 5.30 -18.48 -14.65
C HIS A 250 5.60 -17.40 -13.60
N VAL A 251 4.54 -16.77 -13.08
CA VAL A 251 4.56 -15.96 -11.86
C VAL A 251 4.13 -16.80 -10.66
N VAL A 252 4.54 -16.41 -9.45
CA VAL A 252 4.11 -17.05 -8.20
C VAL A 252 3.56 -16.03 -7.22
N GLU A 253 2.48 -16.42 -6.54
CA GLU A 253 1.87 -15.68 -5.44
C GLU A 253 1.86 -16.55 -4.19
N ILE A 254 2.31 -16.01 -3.06
CA ILE A 254 2.51 -16.72 -1.79
C ILE A 254 1.57 -16.15 -0.74
N LYS A 255 0.73 -17.02 -0.18
CA LYS A 255 -0.17 -16.70 0.93
C LYS A 255 0.33 -17.37 2.22
N CYS A 256 0.38 -16.59 3.30
CA CYS A 256 0.85 -17.02 4.61
C CYS A 256 -0.31 -16.92 5.61
N PRO A 257 -1.23 -17.90 5.66
CA PRO A 257 -2.26 -17.92 6.69
C PRO A 257 -1.63 -17.99 8.09
N ARG A 258 -2.34 -17.44 9.07
CA ARG A 258 -1.90 -17.41 10.48
C ARG A 258 -2.55 -18.51 11.32
N SER A 259 -3.57 -19.14 10.76
CA SER A 259 -4.37 -20.20 11.38
C SER A 259 -5.11 -20.96 10.29
N ILE A 260 -5.65 -22.13 10.63
CA ILE A 260 -6.49 -22.93 9.74
C ILE A 260 -7.72 -22.13 9.28
N GLU A 261 -8.33 -21.36 10.19
CA GLU A 261 -9.46 -20.49 9.84
C GLU A 261 -9.03 -19.38 8.87
N HIS A 262 -7.83 -18.84 9.01
CA HIS A 262 -7.30 -17.89 8.03
C HIS A 262 -7.06 -18.54 6.67
N MET A 263 -6.65 -19.82 6.64
CA MET A 263 -6.42 -20.58 5.42
C MET A 263 -7.68 -20.70 4.55
N LYS A 264 -8.85 -20.85 5.17
CA LYS A 264 -10.15 -20.89 4.48
C LYS A 264 -10.48 -19.65 3.66
N LYS A 265 -9.79 -18.52 3.88
CA LYS A 265 -9.90 -17.35 3.01
C LYS A 265 -9.30 -17.62 1.63
N TYR A 266 -8.21 -18.40 1.58
CA TYR A 266 -7.42 -18.65 0.38
C TYR A 266 -7.87 -19.91 -0.35
N VAL A 267 -8.13 -20.98 0.40
CA VAL A 267 -8.47 -22.31 -0.12
C VAL A 267 -9.91 -22.64 0.28
N THR A 268 -10.73 -23.05 -0.67
CA THR A 268 -12.12 -23.47 -0.48
C THR A 268 -12.19 -24.91 0.03
N GLU A 269 -13.38 -25.35 0.49
CA GLU A 269 -13.57 -26.68 1.09
C GLU A 269 -13.27 -27.84 0.14
N ASP A 270 -13.45 -27.62 -1.16
CA ASP A 270 -13.12 -28.57 -2.24
C ASP A 270 -11.62 -28.58 -2.60
N GLY A 271 -10.81 -27.78 -1.90
CA GLY A 271 -9.38 -27.60 -2.16
C GLY A 271 -9.07 -26.61 -3.28
N SER A 272 -10.06 -25.96 -3.91
CA SER A 272 -9.81 -24.94 -4.93
C SER A 272 -9.29 -23.63 -4.32
N ILE A 273 -8.74 -22.72 -5.14
CA ILE A 273 -8.39 -21.37 -4.68
C ILE A 273 -9.62 -20.46 -4.78
N ASN A 274 -9.86 -19.65 -3.74
CA ASN A 274 -10.94 -18.67 -3.72
C ASN A 274 -10.84 -17.69 -4.90
N GLU A 275 -11.99 -17.35 -5.50
CA GLU A 275 -12.08 -16.54 -6.73
C GLU A 275 -11.30 -15.22 -6.66
N LYS A 276 -11.24 -14.59 -5.48
CA LYS A 276 -10.44 -13.37 -5.28
C LYS A 276 -8.97 -13.57 -5.64
N TYR A 277 -8.37 -14.65 -5.15
CA TYR A 277 -6.96 -14.94 -5.36
C TYR A 277 -6.71 -15.59 -6.73
N TYR A 278 -7.71 -16.28 -7.28
CA TYR A 278 -7.69 -16.68 -8.69
C TYR A 278 -7.61 -15.46 -9.60
N LEU A 279 -8.47 -14.44 -9.41
CA LEU A 279 -8.44 -13.22 -10.21
C LEU A 279 -7.13 -12.44 -10.03
N GLU A 280 -6.63 -12.32 -8.79
CA GLU A 280 -5.30 -11.72 -8.54
C GLU A 280 -4.20 -12.42 -9.35
N MET A 281 -4.17 -13.76 -9.36
CA MET A 281 -3.22 -14.53 -10.16
C MET A 281 -3.38 -14.28 -11.67
N GLN A 282 -4.62 -14.26 -12.18
CA GLN A 282 -4.88 -13.97 -13.60
C GLN A 282 -4.40 -12.58 -14.01
N VAL A 283 -4.51 -11.59 -13.11
CA VAL A 283 -3.98 -10.23 -13.30
C VAL A 283 -2.44 -10.26 -13.35
N HIS A 284 -1.78 -10.92 -12.39
CA HIS A 284 -0.31 -11.06 -12.40
C HIS A 284 0.19 -11.65 -13.72
N MET A 285 -0.42 -12.76 -14.14
CA MET A 285 -0.05 -13.45 -15.37
C MET A 285 -0.20 -12.54 -16.60
N LEU A 286 -1.33 -11.84 -16.71
CA LEU A 286 -1.59 -10.94 -17.84
C LEU A 286 -0.61 -9.75 -17.86
N LEU A 287 -0.40 -9.08 -16.73
CA LEU A 287 0.41 -7.87 -16.67
C LEU A 287 1.91 -8.14 -16.82
N TYR A 288 2.38 -9.31 -16.40
CA TYR A 288 3.77 -9.76 -16.56
C TYR A 288 4.01 -10.60 -17.83
N GLY A 289 3.00 -10.74 -18.69
CA GLY A 289 3.12 -11.45 -19.97
C GLY A 289 3.42 -12.95 -19.81
N LYS A 290 2.88 -13.59 -18.76
CA LYS A 290 3.00 -15.02 -18.50
C LYS A 290 1.71 -15.76 -18.84
N THR A 291 1.84 -16.98 -19.33
CA THR A 291 0.70 -17.86 -19.65
C THR A 291 0.37 -18.83 -18.53
N ALA A 292 1.25 -18.96 -17.53
CA ALA A 292 1.08 -19.81 -16.36
C ALA A 292 1.36 -19.04 -15.06
N GLY A 293 0.73 -19.50 -13.97
CA GLY A 293 0.88 -18.92 -12.63
C GLY A 293 0.71 -19.98 -11.55
N VAL A 294 1.35 -19.79 -10.40
CA VAL A 294 1.28 -20.70 -9.26
C VAL A 294 0.86 -19.91 -8.01
N VAL A 295 -0.23 -20.32 -7.37
CA VAL A 295 -0.56 -19.86 -6.02
C VAL A 295 -0.03 -20.89 -5.03
N CYS A 296 0.79 -20.44 -4.10
CA CYS A 296 1.33 -21.24 -3.02
C CYS A 296 0.75 -20.74 -1.70
N VAL A 297 0.00 -21.59 -1.01
CA VAL A 297 -0.53 -21.32 0.32
C VAL A 297 0.28 -22.14 1.31
N ALA A 298 1.03 -21.46 2.18
CA ALA A 298 1.78 -22.16 3.22
C ALA A 298 0.84 -22.69 4.30
N ASP A 299 1.16 -23.84 4.87
CA ASP A 299 0.46 -24.31 6.06
C ASP A 299 0.64 -23.29 7.21
N PRO A 300 -0.37 -23.05 8.07
CA PRO A 300 -0.21 -22.18 9.23
C PRO A 300 1.01 -22.54 10.11
N ASP A 301 1.33 -23.83 10.22
CA ASP A 301 2.47 -24.37 10.97
C ASP A 301 3.70 -24.61 10.07
N PHE A 302 3.82 -23.88 8.95
CA PHE A 302 4.92 -24.00 7.98
C PHE A 302 6.32 -23.98 8.63
N ASP A 303 6.52 -23.18 9.67
CA ASP A 303 7.82 -23.08 10.34
C ASP A 303 8.22 -24.40 11.04
N THR A 304 7.24 -25.27 11.31
CA THR A 304 7.44 -26.61 11.88
C THR A 304 7.41 -27.70 10.80
N ASN A 305 6.41 -27.68 9.91
CA ASN A 305 6.15 -28.80 8.97
C ASN A 305 6.71 -28.57 7.57
N SER A 306 7.01 -27.33 7.17
CA SER A 306 7.43 -26.94 5.82
C SER A 306 6.46 -27.37 4.70
N GLU A 307 5.18 -27.52 5.02
CA GLU A 307 4.11 -27.98 4.11
C GLU A 307 3.53 -26.82 3.28
N LEU A 308 3.28 -27.10 2.00
CA LEU A 308 2.82 -26.11 1.01
C LEU A 308 1.67 -26.69 0.18
N TYR A 309 0.61 -25.91 0.02
CA TYR A 309 -0.50 -26.20 -0.89
C TYR A 309 -0.31 -25.40 -2.17
N MET A 310 -0.17 -26.07 -3.30
CA MET A 310 0.18 -25.46 -4.58
C MET A 310 -0.91 -25.66 -5.62
N HIS A 311 -1.36 -24.56 -6.23
CA HIS A 311 -2.29 -24.58 -7.34
C HIS A 311 -1.68 -23.89 -8.56
N SER A 312 -1.66 -24.61 -9.68
CA SER A 312 -1.20 -24.09 -10.96
C SER A 312 -2.37 -23.65 -11.83
N PHE A 313 -2.21 -22.54 -12.54
CA PHE A 313 -3.23 -21.95 -13.38
C PHE A 313 -2.67 -21.64 -14.77
N ASN A 314 -3.53 -21.77 -15.77
CA ASN A 314 -3.31 -21.22 -17.10
C ASN A 314 -4.00 -19.86 -17.22
N LEU A 315 -3.47 -18.99 -18.09
CA LEU A 315 -4.03 -17.67 -18.33
C LEU A 315 -5.38 -17.79 -19.03
N ASN A 316 -6.45 -17.43 -18.32
CA ASN A 316 -7.73 -17.10 -18.91
C ASN A 316 -7.71 -15.62 -19.32
N LYS A 317 -7.12 -15.36 -20.50
CA LYS A 317 -6.90 -13.99 -21.00
C LYS A 317 -8.20 -13.20 -21.13
N SER A 318 -9.27 -13.84 -21.61
CA SER A 318 -10.58 -13.17 -21.77
C SER A 318 -11.16 -12.73 -20.43
N PHE A 319 -11.12 -13.62 -19.42
CA PHE A 319 -11.55 -13.30 -18.07
C PHE A 319 -10.73 -12.15 -17.46
N ALA A 320 -9.40 -12.22 -17.55
CA ALA A 320 -8.51 -11.20 -17.01
C ALA A 320 -8.76 -9.82 -17.66
N LEU A 321 -8.84 -9.77 -19.00
CA LEU A 321 -9.11 -8.54 -19.75
C LEU A 321 -10.47 -7.93 -19.39
N LYS A 322 -11.52 -8.76 -19.28
CA LYS A 322 -12.85 -8.31 -18.87
C LYS A 322 -12.86 -7.72 -17.46
N SER A 323 -12.14 -8.35 -16.53
CA SER A 323 -12.01 -7.87 -15.16
C SER A 323 -11.20 -6.58 -15.07
N LEU A 324 -10.10 -6.46 -15.81
CA LEU A 324 -9.33 -5.21 -15.88
C LEU A 324 -10.16 -4.07 -16.50
N ALA A 325 -10.94 -4.32 -17.55
CA ALA A 325 -11.82 -3.30 -18.13
C ALA A 325 -12.81 -2.75 -17.10
N LYS A 326 -13.42 -3.62 -16.29
CA LYS A 326 -14.30 -3.20 -15.18
C LYS A 326 -13.55 -2.41 -14.10
N ALA A 327 -12.33 -2.83 -13.75
CA ALA A 327 -11.52 -2.11 -12.76
C ALA A 327 -11.09 -0.71 -13.27
N MET A 328 -10.76 -0.60 -14.56
CA MET A 328 -10.48 0.70 -15.21
C MET A 328 -11.72 1.61 -15.17
N GLU A 329 -12.90 1.06 -15.47
CA GLU A 329 -14.16 1.80 -15.41
C GLU A 329 -14.48 2.26 -13.98
N TYR A 330 -14.23 1.40 -12.98
CA TYR A 330 -14.34 1.78 -11.58
C TYR A 330 -13.42 2.96 -11.24
N TRP A 331 -12.16 2.90 -11.66
CA TRP A 331 -11.18 3.97 -11.44
C TRP A 331 -11.62 5.28 -12.08
N LYS A 332 -12.03 5.21 -13.35
CA LYS A 332 -12.52 6.33 -14.15
C LYS A 332 -13.70 7.03 -13.50
N THR A 333 -14.65 6.26 -12.96
CA THR A 333 -15.90 6.79 -12.41
C THR A 333 -15.78 7.23 -10.95
N ASN A 334 -14.93 6.58 -10.14
CA ASN A 334 -14.92 6.77 -8.69
C ASN A 334 -13.62 7.38 -8.13
N VAL A 335 -12.49 7.18 -8.81
CA VAL A 335 -11.17 7.62 -8.31
C VAL A 335 -10.73 8.90 -9.00
N TYR A 336 -10.82 8.94 -10.34
CA TYR A 336 -10.41 10.12 -11.11
C TYR A 336 -11.12 11.41 -10.68
N PRO A 337 -12.46 11.46 -10.55
CA PRO A 337 -13.15 12.73 -10.24
C PRO A 337 -12.74 13.25 -8.87
N GLU A 338 -12.60 12.38 -7.88
CA GLU A 338 -12.17 12.73 -6.53
C GLU A 338 -10.73 13.27 -6.52
N LEU A 339 -9.80 12.64 -7.25
CA LEU A 339 -8.43 13.13 -7.39
C LEU A 339 -8.39 14.49 -8.10
N PHE A 340 -9.07 14.62 -9.24
CA PHE A 340 -9.12 15.86 -10.00
C PHE A 340 -9.70 17.02 -9.16
N ASN A 341 -10.80 16.77 -8.44
CA ASN A 341 -11.44 17.75 -7.58
C ASN A 341 -10.55 18.13 -6.38
N SER A 342 -9.92 17.14 -5.73
CA SER A 342 -9.05 17.38 -4.57
C SER A 342 -7.87 18.30 -4.87
N TRP A 343 -7.37 18.30 -6.10
CA TRP A 343 -6.18 19.05 -6.52
C TRP A 343 -6.49 20.28 -7.39
N SER A 344 -7.74 20.48 -7.82
CA SER A 344 -8.17 21.67 -8.58
C SER A 344 -8.59 22.84 -7.71
N GLU A 345 -8.83 22.62 -6.41
CA GLU A 345 -9.06 23.66 -5.38
C GLU A 345 -7.76 24.26 -4.80
#